data_AF-A0A916SM75-F1
#
_entry.id   AF-A0A916SM75-F1
#
_cell.length_a   1.000
_cell.length_b   1.000
_cell.length_c   1.000
_cell.angle_alpha   90.00
_cell.angle_beta   90.00
_cell.angle_gamma   90.00
#
_symmetry.space_group_name_H-M   'P 1'
#
loop_
_entity.id
_entity.type
_entity.pdbx_description
1 polymer ?
#
loop_
_entity_poly.entity_id
_entity_poly.type
_entity_poly.pdbx_seq_one_letter_code
_entity_poly.pdbx_strand_id
1 'polypeptide(L)'
;MADLTHWDFAEHFSAYDAAALILGLEPRDSDTEEWRVRVVTDRMKLHYKHALTRIFSDTLGDPIEVSESEAINAQIALPSIKADELHHRCWLYGEETTLSDWLNNRLSNFENQEFARNTIARWLDTIGMNSVYPFDRQQGSRERKSDCRWPWGNHHTETLGHLEAAARRYWAENYDPSDATTAPTNATVSEWLQTDRKVSKTMADSIASMLRPDGLPTGPRKLL
;
A
#
# COMPACT_ATOMS: atom_id res chain seq x y z
N MET A 1 -0.69 23.64 25.94
CA MET A 1 -0.61 22.89 24.67
C MET A 1 -1.85 23.23 23.86
N ALA A 2 -1.69 23.50 22.56
CA ALA A 2 -2.81 23.79 21.67
C ALA A 2 -3.70 22.55 21.48
N ASP A 3 -4.98 22.77 21.18
CA ASP A 3 -5.89 21.69 20.79
C ASP A 3 -5.73 21.39 19.30
N LEU A 4 -4.98 20.32 19.00
CA LEU A 4 -4.64 19.92 17.64
C LEU A 4 -5.64 18.93 17.02
N THR A 5 -6.76 18.64 17.69
CA THR A 5 -7.69 17.58 17.25
C THR A 5 -8.36 17.87 15.90
N HIS A 6 -8.47 19.13 15.51
CA HIS A 6 -9.02 19.50 14.20
C HIS A 6 -8.12 19.11 13.03
N TRP A 7 -6.84 18.83 13.27
CA TRP A 7 -5.92 18.28 12.28
C TRP A 7 -6.12 16.77 12.06
N ASP A 8 -6.92 16.07 12.86
CA ASP A 8 -7.13 14.61 12.76
C ASP A 8 -7.69 14.15 11.42
N PHE A 9 -8.36 15.05 10.68
CA PHE A 9 -8.91 14.76 9.36
C PHE A 9 -7.96 15.11 8.20
N ALA A 10 -6.86 15.83 8.45
CA ALA A 10 -5.92 16.20 7.40
C ALA A 10 -5.13 14.97 6.92
N GLU A 11 -5.10 14.73 5.61
CA GLU A 11 -4.34 13.63 5.00
C GLU A 11 -2.93 14.08 4.58
N HIS A 12 -2.80 15.35 4.19
CA HIS A 12 -1.59 15.93 3.63
C HIS A 12 -1.16 17.15 4.45
N PHE A 13 0.15 17.32 4.58
CA PHE A 13 0.75 18.39 5.35
C PHE A 13 1.85 19.06 4.55
N SER A 14 1.92 20.38 4.59
CA SER A 14 3.15 21.07 4.22
C SER A 14 4.26 20.72 5.23
N ALA A 15 5.51 20.92 4.83
CA ALA A 15 6.64 20.74 5.75
C ALA A 15 6.52 21.56 7.03
N TYR A 16 6.02 22.79 6.91
CA TYR A 16 5.85 23.70 8.04
C TYR A 16 4.75 23.19 8.98
N ASP A 17 3.58 22.82 8.44
CA ASP A 17 2.46 22.34 9.26
C ASP A 17 2.85 21.06 10.01
N ALA A 18 3.49 20.12 9.32
CA ALA A 18 3.99 18.90 9.94
C ALA A 18 4.99 19.20 11.08
N ALA A 19 5.96 20.08 10.84
CA ALA A 19 6.95 20.46 11.84
C ALA A 19 6.36 21.16 13.06
N ALA A 20 5.38 22.05 12.86
CA ALA A 20 4.65 22.70 13.95
C ALA A 20 3.89 21.66 14.80
N LEU A 21 3.15 20.76 14.14
CA LEU A 21 2.39 19.69 14.81
C LEU A 21 3.30 18.72 15.58
N ILE A 22 4.48 18.38 15.04
CA ILE A 22 5.49 17.57 15.75
C ILE A 22 5.85 18.18 17.10
N LEU A 23 5.96 19.51 17.14
CA LEU A 23 6.31 20.28 18.33
C LEU A 23 5.11 20.62 19.23
N GLY A 24 3.90 20.25 18.82
CA GLY A 24 2.67 20.54 19.57
C GLY A 24 2.17 21.97 19.39
N LEU A 25 2.54 22.60 18.27
CA LEU A 25 2.23 23.98 17.94
C LEU A 25 1.11 24.02 16.90
N GLU A 26 0.27 25.04 17.02
CA GLU A 26 -0.73 25.33 16.01
C GLU A 26 -0.05 25.95 14.78
N PRO A 27 -0.17 25.35 13.59
CA PRO A 27 0.37 25.96 12.38
C PRO A 27 -0.25 27.35 12.16
N ARG A 28 0.60 28.36 11.92
CA ARG A 28 0.24 29.76 11.59
C ARG A 28 -0.16 30.67 12.76
N ASP A 29 -0.04 30.22 14.02
CA ASP A 29 -0.56 31.00 15.16
C ASP A 29 0.46 31.96 15.82
N SER A 30 1.77 31.90 15.51
CA SER A 30 2.71 32.97 15.88
C SER A 30 4.10 32.87 15.22
N ASP A 31 4.68 34.01 14.83
CA ASP A 31 6.08 34.13 14.37
C ASP A 31 7.11 33.81 15.47
N THR A 32 6.68 33.81 16.74
CA THR A 32 7.57 33.68 17.91
C THR A 32 8.22 32.31 18.06
N GLU A 33 7.73 31.28 17.36
CA GLU A 33 8.24 29.89 17.46
C GLU A 33 8.86 29.36 16.16
N GLU A 34 9.04 30.23 15.15
CA GLU A 34 9.54 29.86 13.82
C GLU A 34 10.90 29.13 13.89
N TRP A 35 11.79 29.56 14.79
CA TRP A 35 13.10 28.93 14.96
C TRP A 35 13.02 27.48 15.45
N ARG A 36 11.99 27.12 16.24
CA ARG A 36 11.80 25.75 16.73
C ARG A 36 11.34 24.86 15.59
N VAL A 37 10.36 25.35 14.82
CA VAL A 37 9.84 24.69 13.62
C VAL A 37 10.96 24.46 12.60
N ARG A 38 11.86 25.45 12.45
CA ARG A 38 13.00 25.39 11.53
C ARG A 38 13.92 24.19 11.75
N VAL A 39 14.19 23.81 13.00
CA VAL A 39 15.04 22.64 13.29
C VAL A 39 14.43 21.36 12.73
N VAL A 40 13.11 21.21 12.84
CA VAL A 40 12.40 20.04 12.33
C VAL A 40 12.29 20.10 10.81
N THR A 41 11.98 21.26 10.22
CA THR A 41 11.89 21.41 8.77
C THR A 41 13.25 21.23 8.07
N ASP A 42 14.35 21.70 8.66
CA ASP A 42 15.70 21.47 8.14
C ASP A 42 16.04 19.97 8.12
N ARG A 43 15.64 19.23 9.16
CA ARG A 43 15.77 17.77 9.19
C ARG A 43 14.89 17.12 8.12
N MET A 44 13.61 17.48 8.04
CA MET A 44 12.72 16.96 6.97
C MET A 44 13.30 17.21 5.57
N LYS A 45 13.88 18.40 5.33
CA LYS A 45 14.51 18.79 4.06
C LYS A 45 15.71 17.92 3.73
N LEU A 46 16.53 17.55 4.73
CA LEU A 46 17.64 16.60 4.55
C LEU A 46 17.13 15.24 4.08
N HIS A 47 16.13 14.69 4.76
CA HIS A 47 15.57 13.37 4.44
C HIS A 47 14.76 13.34 3.14
N TYR A 48 14.15 14.46 2.76
CA TYR A 48 13.54 14.64 1.45
C TYR A 48 14.58 14.62 0.33
N LYS A 49 15.72 15.31 0.49
CA LYS A 49 16.81 15.25 -0.49
C LYS A 49 17.34 13.84 -0.68
N HIS A 50 17.52 13.09 0.42
CA HIS A 50 17.91 11.68 0.33
C HIS A 50 16.88 10.85 -0.44
N ALA A 51 15.58 11.10 -0.22
CA ALA A 51 14.52 10.45 -0.99
C ALA A 51 14.63 10.75 -2.50
N LEU A 52 14.86 12.01 -2.88
CA LEU A 52 15.03 12.39 -4.29
C LEU A 52 16.28 11.80 -4.92
N THR A 53 17.42 11.81 -4.23
CA THR A 53 18.65 11.19 -4.72
C THR A 53 18.42 9.71 -5.01
N ARG A 54 17.71 9.01 -4.12
CA ARG A 54 17.36 7.61 -4.33
C ARG A 54 16.45 7.41 -5.54
N ILE A 55 15.35 8.17 -5.63
CA ILE A 55 14.44 8.11 -6.78
C ILE A 55 15.21 8.35 -8.07
N PHE A 56 16.09 9.34 -8.10
CA PHE A 56 16.94 9.62 -9.25
C PHE A 56 17.84 8.42 -9.59
N SER A 57 18.55 7.85 -8.62
CA SER A 57 19.41 6.69 -8.85
C SER A 57 18.63 5.46 -9.31
N ASP A 58 17.50 5.15 -8.67
CA ASP A 58 16.66 3.98 -8.96
C ASP A 58 16.04 4.05 -10.36
N THR A 59 15.84 5.26 -10.90
CA THR A 59 15.08 5.47 -12.14
C THR A 59 15.93 5.91 -13.34
N LEU A 60 16.97 6.71 -13.10
CA LEU A 60 17.76 7.39 -14.15
C LEU A 60 19.27 7.11 -14.04
N GLY A 61 19.72 6.47 -12.95
CA GLY A 61 21.12 6.12 -12.72
C GLY A 61 21.47 4.73 -13.23
N ASP A 62 22.75 4.51 -13.51
CA ASP A 62 23.27 3.14 -13.64
C ASP A 62 23.07 2.39 -12.30
N PRO A 63 22.82 1.07 -12.32
CA PRO A 63 22.69 0.28 -11.10
C PRO A 63 24.01 0.31 -10.31
N ILE A 64 24.08 1.17 -9.30
CA ILE A 64 25.20 1.24 -8.37
C ILE A 64 25.03 0.14 -7.32
N GLU A 65 26.12 -0.56 -6.96
CA GLU A 65 26.15 -1.43 -5.79
C GLU A 65 25.78 -0.62 -4.55
N VAL A 66 24.60 -0.89 -3.99
CA VAL A 66 24.04 -0.16 -2.86
C VAL A 66 24.96 -0.32 -1.65
N SER A 67 25.56 0.79 -1.20
CA SER A 67 26.39 0.79 0.01
C SER A 67 25.51 0.62 1.27
N GLU A 68 26.04 0.07 2.36
CA GLU A 68 25.34 0.00 3.66
C GLU A 68 24.82 1.37 4.14
N SER A 69 25.56 2.44 3.82
CA SER A 69 25.16 3.83 4.09
C SER A 69 23.89 4.22 3.33
N GLU A 70 23.74 3.78 2.08
CA GLU A 70 22.56 4.04 1.24
C GLU A 70 21.35 3.23 1.70
N ALA A 71 21.56 2.00 2.19
CA ALA A 71 20.50 1.18 2.77
C ALA A 71 19.90 1.81 4.04
N ILE A 72 20.74 2.42 4.89
CA ILE A 72 20.27 3.20 6.05
C ILE A 72 19.52 4.44 5.56
N ASN A 73 20.08 5.22 4.64
CA ASN A 73 19.42 6.43 4.12
C ASN A 73 18.07 6.13 3.45
N ALA A 74 17.93 4.96 2.80
CA ALA A 74 16.71 4.47 2.19
C ALA A 74 15.58 4.26 3.21
N GLN A 75 15.89 3.84 4.43
CA GLN A 75 14.89 3.63 5.49
C GLN A 75 14.40 4.96 6.06
N ILE A 76 15.26 5.98 6.07
CA ILE A 76 14.97 7.31 6.63
C ILE A 76 14.47 8.30 5.56
N ALA A 77 14.13 7.83 4.36
CA ALA A 77 13.65 8.68 3.28
C ALA A 77 12.27 9.27 3.61
N LEU A 78 12.10 10.56 3.33
CA LEU A 78 10.82 11.26 3.44
C LEU A 78 10.37 11.73 2.05
N PRO A 79 9.83 10.83 1.19
CA PRO A 79 9.34 11.23 -0.13
C PRO A 79 8.09 12.12 0.02
N SER A 80 7.98 13.14 -0.85
CA SER A 80 6.72 13.87 -1.00
C SER A 80 5.71 13.03 -1.76
N ILE A 81 4.43 13.40 -1.64
CA ILE A 81 3.35 12.73 -2.38
C ILE A 81 3.64 12.76 -3.88
N LYS A 82 4.09 13.92 -4.39
CA LYS A 82 4.38 14.08 -5.81
C LYS A 82 5.59 13.29 -6.28
N ALA A 83 6.64 13.24 -5.47
CA ALA A 83 7.82 12.43 -5.75
C ALA A 83 7.46 10.94 -5.86
N ASP A 84 6.65 10.44 -4.92
CA ASP A 84 6.22 9.04 -4.89
C ASP A 84 5.30 8.70 -6.08
N GLU A 85 4.33 9.58 -6.40
CA GLU A 85 3.44 9.42 -7.56
C GLU A 85 4.23 9.33 -8.87
N LEU A 86 5.17 10.26 -9.10
CA LEU A 86 5.94 10.30 -10.34
C LEU A 86 6.95 9.14 -10.42
N HIS A 87 7.58 8.77 -9.32
CA HIS A 87 8.44 7.60 -9.25
C HIS A 87 7.66 6.32 -9.60
N HIS A 88 6.48 6.14 -9.01
CA HIS A 88 5.62 5.00 -9.29
C HIS A 88 5.15 4.96 -10.75
N ARG A 89 4.77 6.10 -11.32
CA ARG A 89 4.40 6.21 -12.74
C ARG A 89 5.57 5.89 -13.66
N CYS A 90 6.77 6.36 -13.33
CA CYS A 90 7.95 6.03 -14.11
C CYS A 90 8.24 4.52 -14.07
N TRP A 91 8.18 3.92 -12.88
CA TRP A 91 8.41 2.48 -12.71
C TRP A 91 7.37 1.60 -13.44
N LEU A 92 6.09 1.99 -13.45
CA LEU A 92 5.04 1.22 -14.12
C LEU A 92 4.94 1.45 -15.63
N TYR A 93 5.13 2.68 -16.09
CA TYR A 93 4.80 3.09 -17.46
C TYR A 93 6.00 3.57 -18.28
N GLY A 94 7.20 3.65 -17.68
CA GLY A 94 8.42 4.13 -18.34
C GLY A 94 8.37 5.62 -18.68
N GLU A 95 7.56 6.42 -17.99
CA GLU A 95 7.42 7.87 -18.22
C GLU A 95 8.58 8.70 -17.60
N GLU A 96 9.82 8.37 -17.97
CA GLU A 96 11.05 8.98 -17.41
C GLU A 96 11.15 10.50 -17.63
N THR A 97 10.61 11.02 -18.74
CA THR A 97 10.66 12.45 -19.07
C THR A 97 9.87 13.29 -18.07
N THR A 98 8.70 12.82 -17.64
CA THR A 98 7.85 13.54 -16.68
C THR A 98 8.51 13.68 -15.31
N LEU A 99 9.16 12.61 -14.84
CA LEU A 99 9.90 12.63 -13.58
C LEU A 99 11.15 13.51 -13.68
N SER A 100 11.92 13.37 -14.76
CA SER A 100 13.14 14.16 -14.99
C SER A 100 12.84 15.66 -15.09
N ASP A 101 11.80 16.04 -15.84
CA ASP A 101 11.38 17.43 -15.99
C ASP A 101 10.92 18.01 -14.65
N TRP A 102 10.21 17.22 -13.85
CA TRP A 102 9.78 17.64 -12.52
C TRP A 102 10.97 17.84 -11.57
N LEU A 103 11.91 16.90 -11.52
CA LEU A 103 13.11 16.98 -10.66
C LEU A 103 13.94 18.23 -10.96
N ASN A 104 14.03 18.62 -12.24
CA ASN A 104 14.77 19.81 -12.68
C ASN A 104 13.98 21.14 -12.54
N ASN A 105 12.73 21.08 -12.09
CA ASN A 105 11.87 22.25 -11.93
C ASN A 105 11.81 22.70 -10.46
N ARG A 106 11.56 24.00 -10.21
CA ARG A 106 11.27 24.54 -8.87
C ARG A 106 10.06 23.87 -8.19
N LEU A 107 9.20 23.21 -8.96
CA LEU A 107 8.10 22.41 -8.42
C LEU A 107 8.57 21.20 -7.59
N SER A 108 9.83 20.76 -7.71
CA SER A 108 10.42 19.73 -6.83
C SER A 108 11.03 20.30 -5.54
N ASN A 109 11.08 21.64 -5.39
CA ASN A 109 11.62 22.27 -4.19
C ASN A 109 10.80 21.83 -2.96
N PHE A 110 11.52 21.59 -1.86
CA PHE A 110 10.96 21.09 -0.60
C PHE A 110 9.79 21.92 -0.08
N GLU A 111 9.88 23.24 -0.22
CA GLU A 111 8.88 24.20 0.25
C GLU A 111 7.54 24.09 -0.49
N ASN A 112 7.55 23.50 -1.69
CA ASN A 112 6.37 23.28 -2.52
C ASN A 112 5.78 21.87 -2.36
N GLN A 113 6.32 21.08 -1.44
CA GLN A 113 5.92 19.69 -1.27
C GLN A 113 4.90 19.52 -0.15
N GLU A 114 4.04 18.53 -0.39
CA GLU A 114 3.16 17.98 0.62
C GLU A 114 3.57 16.54 0.95
N PHE A 115 3.37 16.19 2.21
CA PHE A 115 3.73 14.90 2.76
C PHE A 115 2.48 14.23 3.32
N ALA A 116 2.31 12.95 2.99
CA ALA A 116 1.21 12.18 3.51
C ALA A 116 1.41 11.89 5.00
N ARG A 117 0.31 11.88 5.76
CA ARG A 117 0.27 11.57 7.20
C ARG A 117 1.07 10.32 7.56
N ASN A 118 0.83 9.23 6.86
CA ASN A 118 1.49 7.93 7.08
C ASN A 118 3.00 7.98 6.78
N THR A 119 3.41 8.75 5.79
CA THR A 119 4.82 8.96 5.45
C THR A 119 5.55 9.71 6.56
N ILE A 120 4.93 10.74 7.13
CA ILE A 120 5.46 11.47 8.30
C ILE A 120 5.54 10.55 9.52
N ALA A 121 4.48 9.80 9.81
CA ALA A 121 4.44 8.86 10.93
C ALA A 121 5.57 7.82 10.85
N ARG A 122 5.72 7.19 9.69
CA ARG A 122 6.81 6.23 9.43
C ARG A 122 8.18 6.89 9.56
N TRP A 123 8.35 8.08 9.00
CA TRP A 123 9.63 8.79 9.07
C TRP A 123 10.02 9.11 10.52
N LEU A 124 9.08 9.57 11.35
CA LEU A 124 9.27 9.84 12.78
C LEU A 124 9.70 8.59 13.55
N ASP A 125 9.04 7.47 13.29
CA ASP A 125 9.37 6.16 13.88
C ASP A 125 10.82 5.75 13.50
N THR A 126 11.17 5.84 12.21
CA THR A 126 12.53 5.50 11.75
C THR A 126 13.61 6.37 12.41
N ILE A 127 13.39 7.67 12.59
CA ILE A 127 14.38 8.55 13.23
C ILE A 127 14.32 8.52 14.77
N GLY A 128 13.39 7.76 15.35
CA GLY A 128 13.16 7.73 16.79
C GLY A 128 12.76 9.09 17.38
N MET A 129 12.06 9.93 16.61
CA MET A 129 11.61 11.26 17.06
C MET A 129 10.17 11.17 17.55
N ASN A 130 9.95 11.58 18.80
CA ASN A 130 8.61 11.70 19.35
C ASN A 130 7.91 12.95 18.79
N SER A 131 6.64 12.77 18.43
CA SER A 131 5.75 13.87 18.04
C SER A 131 4.71 14.10 19.11
N VAL A 132 4.42 15.37 19.42
CA VAL A 132 3.29 15.73 20.28
C VAL A 132 1.97 15.40 19.59
N TYR A 133 1.88 15.67 18.29
CA TYR A 133 0.72 15.32 17.48
C TYR A 133 0.82 13.87 16.98
N PRO A 134 -0.19 13.01 17.20
CA PRO A 134 -0.13 11.62 16.79
C PRO A 134 -0.44 11.46 15.29
N PHE A 135 0.59 11.50 14.44
CA PHE A 135 0.44 11.22 13.00
C PHE A 135 0.00 9.77 12.72
N ASP A 136 0.37 8.83 13.59
CA ASP A 136 -0.04 7.41 13.50
C ASP A 136 -1.45 7.15 14.06
N ARG A 137 -2.25 8.20 14.35
CA ARG A 137 -3.69 8.01 14.49
C ARG A 137 -4.23 7.54 13.15
N GLN A 138 -4.31 6.22 13.03
CA GLN A 138 -5.11 5.54 12.06
C GLN A 138 -6.49 6.16 12.09
N GLN A 139 -6.84 6.96 11.08
CA GLN A 139 -8.23 7.23 10.75
C GLN A 139 -8.88 5.87 10.48
N GLY A 140 -9.40 5.23 11.53
CA GLY A 140 -10.18 4.00 11.45
C GLY A 140 -9.63 2.91 10.52
N SER A 141 -8.31 2.68 10.42
CA SER A 141 -7.87 1.37 9.96
C SER A 141 -8.09 0.39 11.10
N ARG A 142 -9.28 -0.23 11.09
CA ARG A 142 -9.36 -1.63 11.45
C ARG A 142 -8.17 -2.33 10.82
N GLU A 143 -7.36 -2.93 11.67
CA GLU A 143 -6.25 -3.84 11.37
C GLU A 143 -6.29 -4.34 9.92
N ARG A 144 -5.35 -3.87 9.09
CA ARG A 144 -5.09 -4.48 7.80
C ARG A 144 -4.40 -5.83 8.05
N LYS A 145 -5.20 -6.84 8.43
CA LYS A 145 -4.99 -8.17 7.86
C LYS A 145 -5.15 -7.99 6.35
N SER A 146 -4.21 -8.53 5.60
CA SER A 146 -4.25 -8.59 4.15
C SER A 146 -5.45 -9.42 3.69
N ASP A 147 -6.65 -8.83 3.76
CA ASP A 147 -7.81 -9.31 3.06
C ASP A 147 -7.73 -8.70 1.66
N CYS A 148 -7.60 -9.57 0.66
CA CYS A 148 -7.65 -9.25 -0.75
C CYS A 148 -8.91 -8.42 -1.06
N ARG A 149 -8.77 -7.09 -1.01
CA ARG A 149 -9.87 -6.15 -1.22
C ARG A 149 -9.96 -5.81 -2.69
N TRP A 150 -10.94 -6.41 -3.36
CA TRP A 150 -11.29 -6.07 -4.73
C TRP A 150 -11.68 -4.58 -4.85
N PRO A 151 -11.50 -3.94 -6.02
CA PRO A 151 -11.73 -2.50 -6.21
C PRO A 151 -13.18 -2.06 -6.00
N TRP A 152 -14.15 -2.99 -6.01
CA TRP A 152 -15.56 -2.77 -5.67
C TRP A 152 -15.92 -2.98 -4.19
N GLY A 153 -14.91 -3.15 -3.32
CA GLY A 153 -15.09 -3.23 -1.87
C GLY A 153 -15.42 -4.62 -1.33
N ASN A 154 -15.97 -4.68 -0.10
CA ASN A 154 -16.21 -5.91 0.66
C ASN A 154 -17.59 -6.51 0.36
N HIS A 155 -18.01 -6.53 -0.91
CA HIS A 155 -19.28 -7.18 -1.24
C HIS A 155 -19.15 -8.68 -1.04
N HIS A 156 -19.85 -9.20 -0.03
CA HIS A 156 -19.88 -10.61 0.31
C HIS A 156 -21.32 -11.11 0.21
N THR A 157 -21.51 -12.23 -0.47
CA THR A 157 -22.76 -12.98 -0.50
C THR A 157 -22.49 -14.38 0.05
N GLU A 158 -23.55 -15.04 0.53
CA GLU A 158 -23.46 -16.41 1.04
C GLU A 158 -22.85 -17.38 -0.01
N THR A 159 -23.23 -17.21 -1.28
CA THR A 159 -22.65 -17.94 -2.42
C THR A 159 -21.17 -17.70 -2.61
N LEU A 160 -20.69 -16.47 -2.47
CA LEU A 160 -19.26 -16.16 -2.52
C LEU A 160 -18.51 -16.77 -1.34
N GLY A 161 -19.13 -16.85 -0.16
CA GLY A 161 -18.57 -17.55 1.00
C GLY A 161 -18.42 -19.06 0.77
N HIS A 162 -19.37 -19.69 0.09
CA HIS A 162 -19.24 -21.10 -0.32
C HIS A 162 -18.14 -21.31 -1.37
N LEU A 163 -18.04 -20.39 -2.34
CA LEU A 163 -16.99 -20.40 -3.35
C LEU A 163 -15.60 -20.25 -2.73
N GLU A 164 -15.42 -19.28 -1.83
CA GLU A 164 -14.16 -19.07 -1.11
C GLU A 164 -13.76 -20.31 -0.30
N ALA A 165 -14.72 -20.93 0.39
CA ALA A 165 -14.45 -22.12 1.18
C ALA A 165 -14.00 -23.32 0.32
N ALA A 166 -14.63 -23.52 -0.83
CA ALA A 166 -14.22 -24.56 -1.77
C ALA A 166 -12.85 -24.24 -2.39
N ALA A 167 -12.57 -22.98 -2.71
CA ALA A 167 -11.28 -22.52 -3.22
C ALA A 167 -10.15 -22.81 -2.22
N ARG A 168 -10.32 -22.41 -0.95
CA ARG A 168 -9.31 -22.65 0.08
C ARG A 168 -9.02 -24.14 0.28
N ARG A 169 -10.09 -24.93 0.44
CA ARG A 169 -9.97 -26.37 0.73
C ARG A 169 -9.31 -27.16 -0.40
N TYR A 170 -9.66 -26.91 -1.65
CA TYR A 170 -9.21 -27.77 -2.75
C TYR A 170 -8.09 -27.17 -3.60
N TRP A 171 -7.98 -25.84 -3.66
CA TRP A 171 -7.06 -25.16 -4.57
C TRP A 171 -5.94 -24.42 -3.85
N ALA A 172 -6.19 -23.81 -2.68
CA ALA A 172 -5.13 -23.12 -1.94
C ALA A 172 -4.21 -24.09 -1.17
N GLU A 173 -4.77 -25.16 -0.62
CA GLU A 173 -4.04 -26.09 0.24
C GLU A 173 -3.55 -27.36 -0.48
N ASN A 174 -4.23 -27.78 -1.56
CA ASN A 174 -4.08 -29.14 -2.10
C ASN A 174 -3.77 -29.21 -3.61
N TYR A 175 -3.73 -28.08 -4.33
CA TYR A 175 -3.48 -28.06 -5.77
C TYR A 175 -2.07 -27.55 -6.09
N ASP A 176 -1.33 -28.34 -6.85
CA ASP A 176 -0.06 -27.93 -7.46
C ASP A 176 -0.29 -27.62 -8.95
N PRO A 177 -0.07 -26.37 -9.41
CA PRO A 177 -0.21 -26.00 -10.82
C PRO A 177 0.70 -26.77 -11.78
N SER A 178 1.79 -27.36 -11.27
CA SER A 178 2.72 -28.17 -12.06
C SER A 178 2.33 -29.65 -12.14
N ASP A 179 1.37 -30.10 -11.31
CA ASP A 179 0.85 -31.48 -11.30
C ASP A 179 -0.68 -31.49 -11.41
N ALA A 180 -1.18 -31.68 -12.63
CA ALA A 180 -2.61 -31.75 -12.93
C ALA A 180 -3.36 -32.91 -12.24
N THR A 181 -2.67 -33.90 -11.68
CA THR A 181 -3.31 -35.02 -10.96
C THR A 181 -3.75 -34.65 -9.55
N THR A 182 -3.23 -33.53 -9.02
CA THR A 182 -3.64 -32.96 -7.73
C THR A 182 -4.97 -32.21 -7.80
N ALA A 183 -5.45 -31.91 -9.01
CA ALA A 183 -6.69 -31.17 -9.20
C ALA A 183 -7.93 -32.00 -8.79
N PRO A 184 -8.84 -31.46 -7.97
CA PRO A 184 -10.09 -32.13 -7.64
C PRO A 184 -10.99 -32.25 -8.88
N THR A 185 -11.84 -33.28 -8.92
CA THR A 185 -12.89 -33.33 -9.94
C THR A 185 -14.04 -32.40 -9.56
N ASN A 186 -14.75 -31.83 -10.55
CA ASN A 186 -15.94 -31.02 -10.29
C ASN A 186 -16.97 -31.78 -9.45
N ALA A 187 -17.12 -33.10 -9.67
CA ALA A 187 -18.03 -33.94 -8.89
C ALA A 187 -17.67 -33.97 -7.39
N THR A 188 -16.37 -34.08 -7.08
CA THR A 188 -15.88 -34.06 -5.70
C THR A 188 -16.16 -32.73 -5.00
N VAL A 189 -15.95 -31.61 -5.71
CA VAL A 189 -16.22 -30.27 -5.17
C VAL A 189 -17.73 -30.06 -4.99
N SER A 190 -18.54 -30.48 -5.96
CA SER A 190 -20.01 -30.39 -5.90
C SER A 190 -20.61 -31.24 -4.78
N GLU A 191 -20.11 -32.46 -4.56
CA GLU A 191 -20.58 -33.35 -3.51
C GLU A 191 -20.30 -32.75 -2.13
N TRP A 192 -19.08 -32.26 -1.91
CA TRP A 192 -18.70 -31.60 -0.66
C TRP A 192 -19.54 -30.34 -0.36
N LEU A 193 -19.82 -29.52 -1.36
CA LEU A 193 -20.68 -28.33 -1.19
C LEU A 193 -22.12 -28.72 -0.81
N GLN A 194 -22.62 -29.85 -1.31
CA GLN A 194 -23.95 -30.35 -0.96
C GLN A 194 -23.97 -30.97 0.45
N THR A 195 -22.96 -31.76 0.83
CA THR A 195 -22.93 -32.47 2.11
C THR A 195 -22.59 -31.54 3.28
N ASP A 196 -21.51 -30.77 3.13
CA ASP A 196 -20.91 -30.01 4.24
C ASP A 196 -21.50 -28.60 4.33
N ARG A 197 -21.79 -27.99 3.17
CA ARG A 197 -22.31 -26.62 3.08
C ARG A 197 -23.81 -26.56 2.79
N LYS A 198 -24.48 -27.70 2.56
CA LYS A 198 -25.92 -27.82 2.31
C LYS A 198 -26.43 -26.98 1.14
N VAL A 199 -25.57 -26.75 0.15
CA VAL A 199 -25.86 -25.97 -1.05
C VAL A 199 -26.67 -26.82 -2.04
N SER A 200 -27.57 -26.22 -2.83
CA SER A 200 -28.32 -26.95 -3.85
C SER A 200 -27.40 -27.48 -4.96
N LYS A 201 -27.76 -28.62 -5.56
CA LYS A 201 -26.95 -29.26 -6.61
C LYS A 201 -26.56 -28.31 -7.74
N THR A 202 -27.53 -27.56 -8.28
CA THR A 202 -27.29 -26.61 -9.38
C THR A 202 -26.28 -25.51 -9.00
N MET A 203 -26.35 -25.03 -7.75
CA MET A 203 -25.45 -24.02 -7.24
C MET A 203 -24.06 -24.59 -6.97
N ALA A 204 -23.99 -25.80 -6.41
CA ALA A 204 -22.73 -26.52 -6.18
C ALA A 204 -21.98 -26.80 -7.49
N ASP A 205 -22.69 -27.27 -8.52
CA ASP A 205 -22.14 -27.50 -9.86
C ASP A 205 -21.65 -26.21 -10.52
N SER A 206 -22.35 -25.10 -10.32
CA SER A 206 -21.92 -23.78 -10.82
C SER A 206 -20.63 -23.32 -10.14
N ILE A 207 -20.54 -23.43 -8.82
CA ILE A 207 -19.34 -23.07 -8.05
C ILE A 207 -18.16 -23.96 -8.46
N ALA A 208 -18.37 -25.27 -8.56
CA ALA A 208 -17.34 -26.22 -8.99
C ALA A 208 -16.82 -25.92 -10.41
N SER A 209 -17.71 -25.48 -11.31
CA SER A 209 -17.31 -25.05 -12.64
C SER A 209 -16.53 -23.73 -12.64
N MET A 210 -16.89 -22.77 -11.78
CA MET A 210 -16.20 -21.47 -11.69
C MET A 210 -14.77 -21.59 -11.13
N LEU A 211 -14.53 -22.54 -10.22
CA LEU A 211 -13.22 -22.73 -9.58
C LEU A 211 -12.23 -23.53 -10.42
N ARG A 212 -12.71 -24.24 -11.45
CA ARG A 212 -11.86 -25.09 -12.28
C ARG A 212 -10.95 -24.23 -13.18
N PRO A 213 -9.62 -24.42 -13.15
CA PRO A 213 -8.71 -23.79 -14.10
C PRO A 213 -9.01 -24.20 -15.56
N ASP A 214 -8.99 -23.22 -16.46
CA ASP A 214 -9.32 -23.40 -17.88
C ASP A 214 -8.39 -24.40 -18.60
N GLY A 215 -7.15 -24.56 -18.12
CA GLY A 215 -6.12 -25.42 -18.72
C GLY A 215 -6.24 -26.92 -18.39
N LEU A 216 -7.18 -27.34 -17.52
CA LEU A 216 -7.28 -28.74 -17.12
C LEU A 216 -8.01 -29.60 -18.17
N PRO A 217 -7.50 -30.82 -18.48
CA PRO A 217 -8.12 -31.72 -19.43
C PRO A 217 -9.57 -32.06 -19.01
N THR A 218 -10.51 -31.97 -19.95
CA THR A 218 -11.91 -32.33 -19.70
C THR A 218 -12.06 -33.84 -19.83
N GLY A 219 -12.56 -34.48 -18.77
CA GLY A 219 -12.86 -35.91 -18.79
C GLY A 219 -14.02 -36.26 -19.75
N PRO A 220 -14.25 -37.56 -20.03
CA PRO A 220 -15.29 -37.99 -20.95
C PRO A 220 -16.67 -37.48 -20.51
N ARG A 221 -17.33 -36.67 -21.33
CA ARG A 221 -18.72 -36.28 -21.09
C ARG A 221 -19.60 -37.51 -21.29
N LYS A 222 -20.27 -37.98 -20.24
CA LYS A 222 -21.40 -38.91 -20.41
C LYS A 222 -22.51 -38.15 -21.15
N LEU A 223 -22.66 -38.43 -22.44
CA LEU A 223 -23.86 -38.08 -23.19
C LEU A 223 -24.99 -38.94 -22.59
N LEU A 224 -25.90 -38.30 -21.86
CA LEU A 224 -27.22 -38.85 -21.53
C LEU A 224 -28.16 -38.56 -22.70
#